data_AF-A0A9E5U7F7-F1
#
_entry.id   AF-A0A9E5U7F7-F1
#
_cell.length_a   1.000
_cell.length_b   1.000
_cell.length_c   1.000
_cell.angle_alpha   90.00
_cell.angle_beta   90.00
_cell.angle_gamma   90.00
#
_symmetry.space_group_name_H-M   'P 1'
#
loop_
_entity.id
_entity.type
_entity.pdbx_description
1 polymer ?
#
loop_
_entity_poly.entity_id
_entity_poly.type
_entity_poly.pdbx_seq_one_letter_code
_entity_poly.pdbx_strand_id
1 'polypeptide(L)' 'MDSESVASRYLSLLAERGISHLFVNAGTDFAPLVEAYAQSGDAQGPALPAPILCTHENLAVGMAHGAYL' A
#
# COMPACT_ATOMS: atom_id res chain seq x y z
N MET A 1 12.34 -11.00 17.59
CA MET A 1 11.19 -11.14 16.67
C MET A 1 10.70 -9.73 16.45
N ASP A 2 10.98 -9.15 15.30
CA ASP A 2 10.41 -7.84 14.98
C ASP A 2 8.90 -7.96 15.02
N SER A 3 8.28 -7.18 15.90
CA SER A 3 6.83 -7.16 16.06
C SER A 3 6.23 -6.70 14.74
N GLU A 4 5.40 -7.55 14.12
CA GLU A 4 4.59 -7.18 12.97
C GLU A 4 3.76 -5.93 13.28
N SER A 5 4.05 -4.80 12.59
CA SER A 5 3.26 -3.56 12.72
C SER A 5 1.83 -3.72 12.20
N VAL A 6 0.88 -2.87 12.59
CA VAL A 6 -0.47 -2.93 11.99
C VAL A 6 -0.43 -2.64 10.48
N ALA A 7 0.47 -1.75 10.06
CA ALA A 7 0.61 -1.33 8.66
C ALA A 7 0.99 -2.47 7.72
N SER A 8 2.05 -3.25 7.99
CA SER A 8 2.38 -4.35 7.06
C SER A 8 1.33 -5.48 7.10
N ARG A 9 0.54 -5.63 8.17
CA ARG A 9 -0.56 -6.60 8.27
C ARG A 9 -1.69 -6.19 7.37
N TYR A 10 -2.03 -4.92 7.44
CA TYR A 10 -3.02 -4.31 6.58
C TYR A 10 -2.63 -4.50 5.10
N LEU A 11 -1.39 -4.18 4.72
CA LEU A 11 -0.92 -4.34 3.34
C LEU A 11 -0.90 -5.80 2.87
N SER A 12 -0.44 -6.74 3.70
CA SER A 12 -0.48 -8.17 3.40
C SER A 12 -1.92 -8.66 3.21
N LEU A 13 -2.84 -8.26 4.10
CA LEU A 13 -4.25 -8.62 3.98
C LEU A 13 -4.86 -8.10 2.67
N LEU A 14 -4.51 -6.88 2.23
CA LEU A 14 -4.97 -6.38 0.93
C LEU A 14 -4.47 -7.28 -0.23
N ALA A 15 -3.19 -7.64 -0.22
CA ALA A 15 -2.61 -8.54 -1.23
C ALA A 15 -3.27 -9.93 -1.22
N GLU A 16 -3.50 -10.51 -0.04
CA GLU A 16 -4.21 -11.79 0.13
C GLU A 16 -5.64 -11.76 -0.40
N ARG A 17 -6.28 -10.58 -0.39
CA ARG A 17 -7.61 -10.35 -0.98
C ARG A 17 -7.57 -10.08 -2.48
N GLY A 18 -6.40 -10.20 -3.12
CA GLY A 18 -6.22 -9.99 -4.56
C GLY A 18 -6.13 -8.52 -4.97
N ILE A 19 -5.94 -7.60 -4.01
CA ILE A 19 -5.75 -6.18 -4.32
C ILE A 19 -4.31 -5.99 -4.76
N SER A 20 -4.14 -5.57 -6.01
CA SER A 20 -2.83 -5.47 -6.67
C SER A 20 -2.24 -4.05 -6.65
N HIS A 21 -3.05 -3.02 -6.42
CA HIS A 21 -2.62 -1.62 -6.48
C HIS A 21 -3.20 -0.80 -5.32
N LEU A 22 -2.42 0.17 -4.84
CA LEU A 22 -2.83 1.15 -3.83
C LEU A 22 -2.61 2.57 -4.37
N PHE A 23 -3.67 3.22 -4.81
CA PHE A 23 -3.63 4.62 -5.25
C PHE A 23 -3.68 5.53 -4.03
N VAL A 24 -2.69 6.42 -3.89
CA VAL A 24 -2.50 7.15 -2.64
C VAL A 24 -1.93 8.55 -2.85
N ASN A 25 -2.53 9.53 -2.19
CA ASN A 25 -1.89 10.82 -1.93
C ASN A 25 -1.25 10.77 -0.54
N ALA A 26 0.07 10.53 -0.49
CA ALA A 26 0.76 10.29 0.77
C ALA A 26 1.00 11.61 1.53
N GLY A 27 0.46 11.69 2.76
CA GLY A 27 0.74 12.75 3.73
C GLY A 27 1.65 12.28 4.87
N THR A 28 1.79 13.11 5.91
CA THR A 28 2.64 12.82 7.08
C THR A 28 2.24 11.54 7.83
N ASP A 29 0.96 11.19 7.80
CA ASP A 29 0.41 10.04 8.53
C ASP A 29 0.71 8.68 7.86
N PHE A 30 1.42 8.69 6.72
CA PHE A 30 1.74 7.48 5.95
C PHE A 30 3.04 6.80 6.37
N ALA A 31 3.81 7.36 7.31
CA ALA A 31 5.10 6.80 7.75
C ALA A 31 5.01 5.29 8.07
N PRO A 32 4.00 4.78 8.80
CA PRO A 32 3.89 3.34 9.06
C PRO A 32 3.73 2.47 7.80
N LEU A 33 3.03 2.96 6.77
CA LEU A 33 2.88 2.24 5.49
C LEU A 33 4.19 2.26 4.70
N VAL A 34 4.91 3.39 4.69
CA VAL A 34 6.22 3.51 4.03
C VAL A 34 7.23 2.54 4.64
N GLU A 35 7.31 2.47 5.97
CA GLU A 35 8.18 1.54 6.68
C GLU A 35 7.80 0.08 6.39
N ALA A 36 6.51 -0.23 6.31
CA ALA A 36 6.00 -1.55 5.95
C ALA A 36 6.40 -1.98 4.53
N TYR A 37 6.36 -1.06 3.56
CA TYR A 37 6.83 -1.29 2.21
C TYR A 37 8.35 -1.48 2.16
N ALA A 38 9.11 -0.67 2.89
CA ALA A 38 10.57 -0.79 2.96
C ALA A 38 10.99 -2.17 3.51
N GLN A 39 10.39 -2.61 4.62
CA GLN A 39 10.66 -3.92 5.21
C GLN A 39 10.30 -5.09 4.28
N SER A 40 9.26 -4.94 3.46
CA SER A 40 8.86 -6.00 2.52
C SER A 40 9.77 -6.07 1.29
N GLY A 41 10.42 -4.97 0.89
CA GLY A 41 11.41 -4.98 -0.19
C GLY A 41 12.68 -5.77 0.18
N ASP A 42 13.01 -5.82 1.47
CA ASP A 42 14.19 -6.52 1.99
C ASP A 42 13.93 -8.01 2.32
N ALA A 43 12.67 -8.43 2.39
CA ALA A 43 12.24 -9.78 2.77
C ALA A 43 11.65 -10.58 1.59
N GLN A 44 11.76 -11.92 1.60
CA GLN A 44 10.98 -12.81 0.71
C GLN A 44 9.48 -12.89 1.12
N GLY A 45 8.87 -11.74 1.41
CA GLY A 45 7.46 -11.63 1.81
C GLY A 45 6.48 -11.73 0.63
N PRO A 46 5.16 -11.78 0.91
CA PRO A 46 4.15 -11.69 -0.14
C PRO A 46 4.27 -10.36 -0.89
N ALA A 47 4.05 -10.38 -2.20
CA ALA A 47 4.03 -9.17 -3.00
C ALA A 47 2.91 -8.24 -2.51
N LEU A 48 3.29 -7.14 -1.85
CA LEU A 48 2.35 -6.12 -1.40
C LEU A 48 1.69 -5.43 -2.61
N PRO A 49 0.51 -4.79 -2.44
CA PRO A 49 -0.11 -4.02 -3.53
C PRO A 49 0.85 -2.93 -4.00
N ALA A 50 1.00 -2.73 -5.31
CA ALA A 50 1.88 -1.72 -5.88
C ALA A 50 1.38 -0.32 -5.50
N PRO A 51 2.18 0.50 -4.78
CA PRO A 51 1.79 1.86 -4.45
C PRO A 51 1.88 2.76 -5.68
N ILE A 52 0.80 3.49 -5.97
CA ILE A 52 0.72 4.48 -7.05
C ILE A 52 0.52 5.85 -6.43
N LEU A 53 1.58 6.66 -6.47
CA LEU A 53 1.58 8.00 -5.88
C LEU A 53 0.74 8.95 -6.74
N CYS A 54 -0.22 9.60 -6.10
CA CYS A 54 -1.11 10.58 -6.69
C CYS A 54 -0.87 11.94 -6.02
N THR A 55 -0.94 13.03 -6.77
CA THR A 55 -0.72 14.39 -6.24
C THR A 55 -1.92 14.94 -5.48
N HIS A 56 -3.12 14.39 -5.72
CA HIS A 56 -4.38 14.85 -5.13
C HIS A 56 -5.30 13.66 -4.84
N GLU A 57 -6.14 13.78 -3.81
CA GLU A 57 -7.08 12.72 -3.42
C GLU A 57 -8.12 12.45 -4.52
N ASN A 58 -8.65 13.50 -5.16
CA ASN A 58 -9.57 13.36 -6.29
C ASN A 58 -8.93 12.60 -7.46
N LEU A 59 -7.64 12.81 -7.72
CA LEU A 59 -6.91 12.08 -8.73
C LEU A 59 -6.78 10.60 -8.35
N ALA A 60 -6.43 10.30 -7.10
CA ALA A 60 -6.31 8.92 -6.61
C ALA A 60 -7.62 8.14 -6.77
N VAL A 61 -8.75 8.75 -6.38
CA VAL A 61 -10.08 8.14 -6.54
C VAL A 61 -10.46 7.95 -8.01
N GLY A 62 -10.21 8.95 -8.86
CA GLY A 62 -10.48 8.85 -10.30
C GLY A 62 -9.66 7.74 -10.97
N MET A 63 -8.38 7.62 -10.63
CA MET A 63 -7.51 6.54 -11.11
C MET A 63 -7.98 5.17 -10.62
N ALA A 64 -8.33 5.04 -9.33
CA ALA A 64 -8.82 3.79 -8.76
C ALA A 64 -10.13 3.33 -9.42
N HIS A 65 -11.04 4.27 -9.70
CA HIS A 65 -12.29 3.96 -10.39
C HIS A 65 -12.04 3.49 -11.83
N GLY A 66 -11.15 4.17 -12.56
CA GLY A 66 -10.78 3.77 -13.92
C GLY A 66 -10.01 2.45 -14.00
N ALA A 67 -9.25 2.07 -12.96
CA ALA A 67 -8.55 0.79 -12.90
C ALA A 67 -9.46 -0.41 -12.59
N TYR A 68 -10.64 -0.15 -12.02
CA TYR A 68 -11.63 -1.18 -11.70
C TYR A 68 -12.58 -1.49 -12.87
N LEU A 69 -12.96 -0.48 -13.64
CA LEU A 69 -13.84 -0.59 -14.81
C LEU A 69 -13.12 -1.20 -16.02
#